data_AF-A0A8T7BPE9-F1
#
_entry.id   AF-A0A8T7BPE9-F1
#
_cell.length_a   1.000
_cell.length_b   1.000
_cell.length_c   1.000
_cell.angle_alpha   90.00
_cell.angle_beta   90.00
_cell.angle_gamma   90.00
#
_symmetry.space_group_name_H-M   'P 1'
#
loop_
_entity.id
_entity.type
_entity.pdbx_description
1 polymer ?
#
loop_
_entity_poly.entity_id
_entity_poly.type
_entity_poly.pdbx_seq_one_letter_code
_entity_poly.pdbx_strand_id
1 'polypeptide(L)'
;VKRIRQRENANKVLIQLTDGANSAGEVEPIEAARLAAREELKIYTIGVGADEMVVDFFFGTRKINPSADLDEEALQNIADMTGGQYFRARDTQELDKIYAILDELEPVERDVRRFRPRKSLYYWPLSAALAITSFIMLASIFRRVS
;
A
#
# COMPACT_ATOMS: atom_id res chain seq x y z
N VAL A 1 -4.31 9.50 9.63
CA VAL A 1 -3.56 10.56 10.37
C VAL A 1 -3.04 10.13 11.75
N LYS A 2 -3.82 9.48 12.63
CA LYS A 2 -3.40 9.09 14.00
C LYS A 2 -2.34 7.97 14.15
N ARG A 3 -1.87 7.31 13.08
CA ARG A 3 -0.99 6.13 13.18
C ARG A 3 0.51 6.38 12.96
N ILE A 4 0.91 7.57 12.48
CA ILE A 4 2.31 7.89 12.17
C ILE A 4 3.06 8.46 13.39
N ARG A 5 2.32 8.97 14.38
CA ARG A 5 2.87 9.69 15.54
C ARG A 5 3.40 8.79 16.67
N GLN A 6 3.32 7.47 16.53
CA GLN A 6 3.59 6.52 17.63
C GLN A 6 4.91 5.74 17.51
N ARG A 7 5.75 6.06 16.51
CA ARG A 7 7.09 5.47 16.38
C ARG A 7 8.12 6.59 16.41
N GLU A 8 8.69 6.85 17.58
CA GLU A 8 9.68 7.90 17.80
C GLU A 8 11.03 7.64 17.11
N ASN A 9 11.27 6.44 16.56
CA ASN A 9 12.58 6.06 15.99
C ASN A 9 12.49 5.25 14.67
N ALA A 10 11.38 5.30 13.95
CA ALA A 10 11.29 4.64 12.63
C ALA A 10 11.43 5.69 11.53
N ASN A 11 12.37 5.49 10.59
CA ASN A 11 12.43 6.28 9.36
C ASN A 11 11.04 6.31 8.72
N LYS A 12 10.44 7.50 8.62
CA LYS A 12 9.13 7.67 8.03
C LYS A 12 9.34 7.92 6.54
N VAL A 13 8.95 6.93 5.75
CA VAL A 13 9.06 6.98 4.30
C VAL A 13 7.68 6.81 3.68
N LEU A 14 7.38 7.64 2.68
CA LEU A 14 6.21 7.54 1.82
C LEU A 14 6.69 7.29 0.39
N ILE A 15 6.15 6.26 -0.27
CA ILE A 15 6.38 6.01 -1.70
C ILE A 15 5.10 6.40 -2.43
N GLN A 16 5.17 7.40 -3.30
CA GLN A 16 4.09 7.87 -4.15
C GLN A 16 4.30 7.34 -5.57
N LEU A 17 3.32 6.61 -6.09
CA LEU A 17 3.29 6.11 -7.46
C LEU A 17 2.16 6.82 -8.21
N THR A 18 2.45 7.40 -9.38
CA THR A 18 1.42 8.07 -10.22
C THR A 18 1.76 7.95 -11.71
N ASP A 19 0.75 7.92 -12.57
CA ASP A 19 0.84 7.90 -14.04
C ASP A 19 0.47 9.24 -14.69
N GLY A 20 0.00 10.22 -13.91
CA GLY A 20 -0.39 11.55 -14.41
C GLY A 20 -0.64 12.59 -13.32
N ALA A 21 -0.94 13.81 -13.76
CA ALA A 21 -1.03 15.02 -12.94
C ALA A 21 -2.26 15.04 -12.04
N ASN A 22 -2.00 15.48 -10.81
CA ASN A 22 -2.87 16.12 -9.83
C ASN A 22 -4.40 16.03 -10.08
N SER A 23 -5.01 14.90 -9.70
CA SER A 23 -6.47 14.74 -9.71
C SER A 23 -7.05 15.05 -8.33
N ALA A 24 -7.58 16.29 -8.19
CA ALA A 24 -8.53 16.73 -7.16
C ALA A 24 -8.16 16.43 -5.68
N GLY A 25 -7.36 17.32 -5.09
CA GLY A 25 -7.18 17.42 -3.64
C GLY A 25 -7.47 18.84 -3.13
N GLU A 26 -8.03 18.99 -1.93
CA GLU A 26 -8.25 20.32 -1.30
C GLU A 26 -6.94 21.05 -0.95
N VAL A 27 -5.82 20.34 -0.93
CA VAL A 27 -4.49 20.86 -0.57
C VAL A 27 -3.57 20.73 -1.77
N GLU A 28 -2.84 21.79 -2.09
CA GLU A 28 -1.85 21.74 -3.16
C GLU A 28 -0.72 20.75 -2.80
N PRO A 29 -0.30 19.87 -3.73
CA PRO A 29 0.73 18.86 -3.47
C PRO A 29 2.02 19.43 -2.87
N ILE A 30 2.39 20.65 -3.28
CA ILE A 30 3.59 21.33 -2.78
C ILE A 30 3.47 21.73 -1.30
N GLU A 31 2.26 22.10 -0.85
CA GLU A 31 2.01 22.41 0.55
C GLU A 31 2.00 21.15 1.41
N ALA A 32 1.44 20.06 0.87
CA ALA A 32 1.48 18.75 1.50
C ALA A 32 2.92 18.24 1.66
N ALA A 33 3.75 18.39 0.61
CA ALA A 33 5.18 18.06 0.66
C ALA A 33 5.94 18.89 1.70
N ARG A 34 5.63 20.20 1.81
CA ARG A 34 6.23 21.07 2.82
C ARG A 34 5.85 20.65 4.25
N LEU A 35 4.62 20.18 4.46
CA LEU A 35 4.20 19.63 5.75
C LEU A 35 4.90 18.30 6.05
N ALA A 36 5.02 17.42 5.06
CA ALA A 36 5.74 16.15 5.19
C ALA A 36 7.21 16.36 5.58
N ALA A 37 7.90 17.30 4.93
CA ALA A 37 9.28 17.65 5.25
C ALA A 37 9.44 18.10 6.72
N ARG A 38 8.50 18.87 7.27
CA ARG A 38 8.51 19.29 8.68
C ARG A 38 8.31 18.14 9.66
N GLU A 39 7.67 17.06 9.23
CA GLU A 39 7.42 15.86 10.03
C GLU A 39 8.50 14.78 9.83
N GLU A 40 9.60 15.14 9.15
CA GLU A 40 10.71 14.25 8.79
C GLU A 40 10.22 13.02 7.98
N LEU A 41 9.18 13.22 7.18
CA LEU A 41 8.65 12.22 6.25
C LEU A 41 9.31 12.40 4.88
N LYS A 42 10.16 11.46 4.49
CA LYS A 42 10.74 11.43 3.14
C LYS A 42 9.71 10.91 2.14
N ILE A 43 9.55 11.58 1.00
CA ILE A 43 8.66 11.15 -0.08
C ILE A 43 9.50 10.76 -1.29
N TYR A 44 9.39 9.50 -1.71
CA TYR A 44 9.91 9.03 -2.99
C TYR A 44 8.77 9.04 -4.00
N THR A 45 8.98 9.66 -5.16
CA THR A 45 7.96 9.77 -6.21
C THR A 45 8.35 8.88 -7.39
N ILE A 46 7.39 8.11 -7.90
CA ILE A 46 7.59 7.19 -9.01
C ILE A 46 6.56 7.53 -10.09
N GLY A 47 7.05 8.04 -11.23
CA GLY A 47 6.24 8.31 -12.41
C GLY A 47 6.15 7.08 -13.30
N VAL A 48 4.95 6.55 -13.52
CA VAL A 48 4.70 5.38 -14.38
C VAL A 48 4.23 5.82 -15.76
N GLY A 49 4.83 5.28 -16.80
CA GLY A 49 4.42 5.55 -18.18
C GLY A 49 5.53 5.31 -19.17
N ALA A 50 5.18 4.79 -20.34
CA ALA A 50 6.14 4.53 -21.41
C ALA A 50 6.52 5.81 -22.16
N ASP A 51 7.69 5.78 -22.82
CA ASP A 51 8.16 6.88 -23.67
C ASP A 51 7.23 7.11 -24.86
N GLU A 52 7.34 8.30 -25.46
CA GLU A 52 6.59 8.64 -26.68
C GLU A 52 7.00 7.69 -27.82
N MET A 53 6.00 7.09 -28.48
CA MET A 53 6.18 6.13 -29.56
C MET A 53 5.45 6.61 -30.82
N VAL A 54 6.15 6.56 -31.95
CA VAL A 54 5.58 6.81 -33.28
C VAL A 54 5.05 5.49 -33.81
N VAL A 55 3.75 5.43 -34.10
CA VAL A 55 3.09 4.23 -34.62
C VAL A 55 2.65 4.50 -36.05
N ASP A 56 3.05 3.63 -36.97
CA ASP A 56 2.63 3.70 -38.37
C ASP A 56 1.23 3.13 -38.53
N PHE A 57 0.35 3.88 -39.18
CA PHE A 57 -1.00 3.46 -39.56
C PHE A 57 -1.16 3.52 -41.09
N PHE A 58 -2.18 2.82 -41.60
CA PHE A 58 -2.48 2.70 -43.04
C PHE A 58 -2.56 4.04 -43.81
N PHE A 59 -2.75 5.17 -43.11
CA PHE A 59 -2.86 6.52 -43.70
C PHE A 59 -1.87 7.56 -43.12
N GLY A 60 -0.82 7.14 -42.40
CA GLY A 60 0.21 8.05 -41.87
C GLY A 60 0.78 7.62 -40.52
N THR A 61 1.67 8.42 -39.95
CA THR A 61 2.29 8.16 -38.65
C THR A 61 1.56 8.91 -37.53
N ARG A 62 1.34 8.25 -36.39
CA ARG A 62 0.73 8.84 -35.20
C ARG A 62 1.68 8.74 -34.02
N LYS A 63 2.04 9.89 -33.46
CA LYS A 63 2.73 9.96 -32.17
C LYS A 63 1.75 9.66 -31.03
N ILE A 64 2.10 8.72 -30.18
CA ILE A 64 1.37 8.38 -28.95
C ILE A 64 2.32 8.63 -27.80
N ASN A 65 1.94 9.51 -26.88
CA ASN A 65 2.67 9.75 -25.63
C ASN A 65 1.84 9.22 -24.45
N PRO A 66 2.13 8.01 -23.95
CA PRO A 66 1.43 7.41 -22.80
C PRO A 66 1.61 8.20 -21.50
N SER A 67 2.56 9.13 -21.46
CA SER A 67 2.97 9.88 -20.28
C SER A 67 2.68 11.38 -20.41
N ALA A 68 1.81 11.76 -21.35
CA ALA A 68 1.53 13.16 -21.66
C ALA A 68 1.02 13.97 -20.46
N ASP A 69 0.33 13.30 -19.54
CA ASP A 69 -0.24 13.93 -18.35
C ASP A 69 0.72 13.89 -17.14
N LEU A 70 1.92 13.32 -17.27
CA LEU A 70 2.87 13.19 -16.15
C LEU A 70 3.68 14.48 -15.96
N ASP A 71 3.41 15.19 -14.87
CA ASP A 71 4.21 16.34 -14.43
C ASP A 71 5.45 15.86 -13.65
N GLU A 72 6.50 15.49 -14.38
CA GLU A 72 7.76 15.01 -13.78
C GLU A 72 8.44 16.10 -12.93
N GLU A 73 8.30 17.37 -13.31
CA GLU A 73 8.88 18.51 -12.57
C GLU A 73 8.24 18.65 -11.19
N ALA A 74 6.90 18.57 -11.10
CA ALA A 74 6.20 18.60 -9.82
C ALA A 74 6.59 17.40 -8.93
N LEU A 75 6.72 16.20 -9.51
CA LEU A 75 7.12 15.01 -8.77
C LEU A 75 8.55 15.08 -8.24
N GLN A 76 9.47 15.64 -9.04
CA GLN A 76 10.83 15.89 -8.65
C GLN A 76 10.90 16.91 -7.50
N ASN A 77 10.16 18.02 -7.62
CA ASN A 77 10.07 19.03 -6.57
C ASN A 77 9.57 18.46 -5.24
N ILE A 78 8.55 17.59 -5.25
CA ILE A 78 8.04 16.94 -4.04
C ILE A 78 9.10 16.05 -3.38
N ALA A 79 9.81 15.24 -4.18
CA ALA A 79 10.86 14.36 -3.68
C ALA A 79 12.02 15.17 -3.08
N ASP A 80 12.50 16.18 -3.80
CA ASP A 80 13.62 17.02 -3.38
C ASP A 80 13.30 17.80 -2.11
N MET A 81 12.09 18.34 -1.99
CA MET A 81 11.64 19.07 -0.79
C MET A 81 11.62 18.21 0.47
N THR A 82 11.46 16.90 0.33
CA THR A 82 11.34 15.96 1.46
C THR A 82 12.60 15.11 1.67
N GLY A 83 13.63 15.30 0.83
CA GLY A 83 14.87 14.51 0.89
C GLY A 83 14.73 13.08 0.38
N GLY A 84 13.71 12.81 -0.43
CA GLY A 84 13.56 11.56 -1.18
C GLY A 84 14.19 11.65 -2.58
N GLN A 85 13.74 10.80 -3.49
CA GLN A 85 14.19 10.77 -4.88
C GLN A 85 13.03 10.49 -5.83
N TYR A 86 13.11 11.09 -7.02
CA TYR A 86 12.22 10.80 -8.14
C TYR A 86 12.74 9.62 -8.97
N PHE A 87 11.83 8.75 -9.40
CA PHE A 87 12.11 7.64 -10.30
C PHE A 87 11.11 7.58 -11.45
N ARG A 88 11.58 7.11 -12.60
CA ARG A 88 10.75 6.84 -13.78
C ARG A 88 10.65 5.34 -14.01
N ALA A 89 9.43 4.82 -14.09
CA ALA A 89 9.16 3.43 -14.45
C ALA A 89 8.43 3.38 -15.80
N ARG A 90 9.14 2.95 -16.84
CA ARG A 90 8.60 2.73 -18.18
C ARG A 90 7.94 1.37 -18.33
N ASP A 91 8.38 0.41 -17.53
CA ASP A 91 7.88 -0.95 -17.50
C ASP A 91 7.96 -1.56 -16.09
N THR A 92 7.41 -2.76 -15.93
CA THR A 92 7.41 -3.49 -14.66
C THR A 92 8.82 -3.85 -14.18
N GLN A 93 9.77 -4.10 -15.08
CA GLN A 93 11.14 -4.48 -14.70
C GLN A 93 11.89 -3.27 -14.12
N GLU A 94 11.70 -2.08 -14.69
CA GLU A 94 12.20 -0.84 -14.11
C GLU A 94 11.55 -0.56 -12.75
N LEU A 95 10.25 -0.78 -12.61
CA LEU A 95 9.56 -0.62 -11.32
C LEU A 95 10.14 -1.56 -10.24
N ASP A 96 10.39 -2.82 -10.57
CA ASP A 96 11.01 -3.79 -9.66
C ASP A 96 12.43 -3.36 -9.24
N LYS A 97 13.23 -2.81 -10.17
CA LYS A 97 14.56 -2.25 -9.86
C LYS A 97 14.47 -1.05 -8.91
N ILE A 98 13.48 -0.18 -9.11
CA ILE A 98 13.26 0.98 -8.23
C ILE A 98 12.94 0.52 -6.81
N TYR A 99 12.08 -0.48 -6.63
CA TYR A 99 11.81 -1.05 -5.31
C TYR A 99 13.06 -1.68 -4.67
N ALA A 100 13.91 -2.35 -5.44
CA ALA A 100 15.17 -2.89 -4.93
C ALA A 100 16.12 -1.79 -4.43
N ILE A 101 16.21 -0.66 -5.16
CA ILE A 101 16.99 0.51 -4.73
C ILE A 101 16.40 1.10 -3.44
N LEU A 102 15.08 1.22 -3.36
CA LEU A 102 14.40 1.75 -2.16
C LEU A 102 14.64 0.87 -0.93
N ASP A 103 14.63 -0.46 -1.09
CA ASP A 103 14.93 -1.40 0.00
C ASP A 103 16.39 -1.26 0.51
N GLU A 104 17.33 -0.89 -0.37
CA GLU A 104 18.73 -0.62 0.01
C GLU A 104 18.88 0.73 0.71
N LEU A 105 18.19 1.78 0.21
CA LEU A 105 18.23 3.12 0.76
C LEU A 105 17.52 3.24 2.11
N GLU A 106 16.39 2.54 2.27
CA GLU A 106 15.51 2.62 3.44
C GLU A 106 15.23 1.20 3.96
N PRO A 107 16.23 0.53 4.55
CA PRO A 107 16.06 -0.82 5.09
C PRO A 107 15.04 -0.77 6.22
N VAL A 108 13.83 -1.24 5.95
CA VAL A 108 12.80 -1.33 6.97
C VAL A 108 13.22 -2.40 7.97
N GLU A 109 13.48 -2.01 9.22
CA GLU A 109 13.46 -2.94 10.34
C GLU A 109 12.07 -3.56 10.37
N ARG A 110 11.92 -4.69 9.69
CA ARG A 110 10.71 -5.48 9.66
C ARG A 110 10.48 -5.96 11.08
N ASP A 111 9.72 -5.14 11.80
CA ASP A 111 8.88 -5.55 12.88
C ASP A 111 7.92 -6.55 12.24
N VAL A 112 8.37 -7.81 12.16
CA VAL A 112 7.66 -8.90 11.51
C VAL A 112 6.27 -8.83 12.13
N ARG A 113 5.29 -8.33 11.36
CA ARG A 113 3.90 -8.31 11.80
C ARG A 113 3.56 -9.76 11.99
N ARG A 114 3.80 -10.24 13.21
CA ARG A 114 3.74 -11.64 13.57
C ARG A 114 2.29 -11.96 13.34
N PHE A 115 2.03 -12.60 12.19
CA PHE A 115 0.74 -13.13 11.87
C PHE A 115 0.44 -14.04 13.05
N ARG A 116 -0.42 -13.59 13.97
CA ARG A 116 -0.91 -14.39 15.08
C ARG A 116 -2.14 -15.05 14.51
N PRO A 117 -2.05 -16.25 13.91
CA PRO A 117 -3.24 -16.97 13.49
C PRO A 117 -4.09 -17.16 14.73
N ARG A 118 -5.18 -16.39 14.82
CA ARG A 118 -6.11 -16.42 15.94
C ARG A 118 -6.97 -17.65 15.73
N LYS A 119 -6.49 -18.81 16.18
CA LYS A 119 -7.28 -20.05 16.17
C LYS A 119 -8.44 -19.84 17.14
N SER A 120 -9.69 -19.82 16.64
CA SER A 120 -10.85 -19.71 17.50
C SER A 120 -11.09 -21.06 18.20
N LEU A 121 -11.00 -21.08 19.53
CA LEU A 121 -11.26 -22.27 20.36
C LEU A 121 -12.76 -22.48 20.63
N TYR A 122 -13.65 -21.84 19.87
CA TYR A 122 -15.10 -21.87 20.10
C TYR A 122 -15.74 -23.25 19.93
N TYR A 123 -15.11 -24.15 19.16
CA TYR A 123 -15.59 -25.52 18.97
C TYR A 123 -15.58 -26.33 20.28
N TRP A 124 -14.66 -26.05 21.22
CA TRP A 124 -14.61 -26.74 22.52
C TRP A 124 -15.87 -26.52 23.37
N PRO A 125 -16.25 -25.27 23.71
CA PRO A 125 -17.47 -25.02 24.48
C PRO A 125 -18.74 -25.41 23.70
N LEU A 126 -18.76 -25.26 22.37
CA LEU A 126 -19.89 -25.66 21.54
C LEU A 126 -20.13 -27.18 21.58
N SER A 127 -19.08 -27.99 21.41
CA SER A 127 -19.16 -29.45 21.48
C SER A 127 -19.58 -29.93 22.88
N ALA A 128 -19.09 -29.28 23.94
CA ALA A 128 -19.48 -29.59 25.31
C ALA A 128 -20.99 -29.30 25.56
N ALA A 129 -21.48 -28.14 25.11
CA ALA A 129 -22.88 -27.77 25.25
C ALA A 129 -23.82 -28.72 24.49
N LEU A 130 -23.44 -29.11 23.27
CA LEU A 130 -24.18 -30.10 22.49
C LEU A 130 -24.24 -31.46 23.20
N ALA A 131 -23.11 -31.96 23.71
CA ALA A 131 -23.06 -33.23 24.41
C ALA A 131 -23.95 -33.25 25.68
N ILE A 132 -23.89 -32.18 26.48
CA ILE A 132 -24.72 -32.05 27.69
C ILE A 132 -26.21 -32.02 27.32
N THR A 133 -26.58 -31.25 26.29
CA THR A 133 -27.97 -31.13 25.84
C THR A 133 -28.50 -32.47 25.33
N SER A 134 -27.73 -33.18 24.50
CA SER A 134 -28.09 -34.52 24.02
C SER A 134 -28.24 -35.53 25.16
N PHE A 135 -27.38 -35.47 26.17
CA PHE A 135 -27.46 -36.36 27.33
C PHE A 135 -28.73 -36.12 28.16
N ILE A 136 -29.08 -34.85 28.43
CA ILE A 136 -30.29 -34.49 29.15
C ILE A 136 -31.54 -34.96 28.38
N MET A 137 -31.55 -34.75 27.06
CA MET A 137 -32.65 -35.15 26.19
C MET A 137 -32.87 -36.67 26.25
N LEU A 138 -31.80 -37.47 26.10
CA LEU A 138 -31.86 -38.93 26.23
C LEU A 138 -32.37 -39.34 27.62
N ALA A 139 -31.81 -38.79 28.70
CA ALA A 139 -32.23 -39.10 30.06
C ALA A 139 -33.71 -38.77 30.32
N SER A 140 -34.21 -37.66 29.76
CA SER A 140 -35.63 -37.28 29.88
C SER A 140 -36.57 -38.23 29.14
N ILE A 141 -36.16 -38.77 27.99
CA ILE A 141 -36.95 -39.74 27.23
C ILE A 141 -37.01 -41.06 27.99
N PHE A 142 -35.88 -41.54 28.53
CA PHE A 142 -35.86 -42.76 29.35
C PHE A 142 -36.76 -42.66 30.58
N ARG A 143 -36.78 -41.51 31.26
CA ARG A 143 -37.68 -41.25 32.40
C ARG A 143 -39.16 -41.16 32.06
N ARG A 144 -39.50 -40.97 30.79
CA ARG A 144 -40.90 -40.86 30.32
C ARG A 144 -41.44 -42.20 29.79
N VAL A 145 -40.55 -43.14 29.47
CA VAL A 145 -40.87 -44.43 28.88
C VAL A 145 -40.84 -45.57 29.91
N SER A 146 -40.15 -45.42 31.06
CA SER A 146 -40.33 -46.24 32.26
C SER A 146 -41.41 -45.66 33.18
#